data_AF-A0A832ZIX9-F1
#
_entry.id   AF-A0A832ZIX9-F1
#
_cell.length_a   1.000
_cell.length_b   1.000
_cell.length_c   1.000
_cell.angle_alpha   90.00
_cell.angle_beta   90.00
_cell.angle_gamma   90.00
#
_symmetry.space_group_name_H-M   'P 1'
#
loop_
_entity.id
_entity.type
_entity.pdbx_description
1 polymer ?
#
loop_
_entity_poly.entity_id
_entity_poly.type
_entity_poly.pdbx_seq_one_letter_code
_entity_poly.pdbx_strand_id
1 'polypeptide(L)'
;MFMSRPVRTVILSRPEIGITIGALCLIVVFAVLDPRFLSPPTIAGILSMASELGVVTIGVALLMISGEFNLAVSSVYVLTPVTTIMLVDYGIPTPVAFVTSILIAAIIGCVIGVIVVKTGLHSFIVSLGFMMLLRGLVLFLTGGFTQEYRGDPYYLYILNGRIIGDFR
;
A
#
# COMPACT_ATOMS: atom_id res chain seq x y z
N MET A 1 27.65 0.77 38.44
CA MET A 1 28.46 0.03 37.45
C MET A 1 27.78 0.15 36.09
N PHE A 2 27.97 1.29 35.41
CA PHE A 2 27.42 1.55 34.07
C PHE A 2 28.49 1.13 33.05
N MET A 3 28.33 -0.05 32.46
CA MET A 3 29.14 -0.47 31.32
C MET A 3 28.73 0.33 30.09
N SER A 4 29.60 1.23 29.64
CA SER A 4 29.51 1.94 28.37
C SER A 4 29.53 0.92 27.23
N ARG A 5 28.35 0.52 26.74
CA ARG A 5 28.27 -0.27 25.51
C ARG A 5 28.94 0.53 24.37
N PRO A 6 29.82 -0.08 23.55
CA PRO A 6 30.45 0.64 22.45
C PRO A 6 29.37 1.26 21.57
N VAL A 7 29.55 2.52 21.17
CA VAL A 7 28.60 3.26 20.31
C VAL A 7 28.29 2.47 19.02
N ARG A 8 29.28 1.72 18.48
CA ARG A 8 29.10 0.78 17.35
C ARG A 8 28.03 -0.28 17.60
N THR A 9 27.95 -0.83 18.81
CA THR A 9 27.00 -1.90 19.15
C THR A 9 25.59 -1.33 19.32
N VAL A 10 25.46 -0.10 19.83
CA VAL A 10 24.17 0.59 19.96
C VAL A 10 23.60 1.00 18.60
N ILE A 11 24.47 1.46 17.69
CA ILE A 11 24.11 1.81 16.31
C ILE A 11 23.72 0.56 15.51
N LEU A 12 24.48 -0.52 15.57
CA LEU A 12 24.16 -1.78 14.85
C LEU A 12 22.94 -2.55 15.42
N SER A 13 22.43 -2.18 16.60
CA SER A 13 21.25 -2.82 17.21
C SER A 13 19.91 -2.19 16.79
N ARG A 14 19.96 -1.10 16.01
CA ARG A 14 18.79 -0.35 15.54
C ARG A 14 18.24 -0.99 14.26
N PRO A 15 17.00 -1.51 14.25
CA PRO A 15 16.41 -2.14 13.05
C PRO A 15 16.39 -1.20 11.84
N GLU A 16 16.32 0.11 12.06
CA GLU A 16 16.35 1.15 11.02
C GLU A 16 17.66 1.14 10.21
N ILE A 17 18.78 0.83 10.87
CA ILE A 17 20.10 0.77 10.25
C ILE A 17 20.22 -0.49 9.39
N GLY A 18 19.67 -1.62 9.84
CA GLY A 18 19.60 -2.84 9.05
C GLY A 18 18.84 -2.63 7.73
N ILE A 19 17.69 -1.96 7.79
CA ILE A 19 16.88 -1.64 6.60
C ILE A 19 17.62 -0.70 5.66
N THR A 20 18.26 0.35 6.19
CA THR A 20 19.01 1.33 5.39
C THR A 20 20.20 0.69 4.68
N ILE A 21 20.96 -0.14 5.39
CA ILE A 21 22.10 -0.88 4.80
C ILE A 21 21.59 -1.87 3.75
N GLY A 22 20.50 -2.59 4.03
CA GLY A 22 19.88 -3.51 3.07
C GLY A 22 19.45 -2.81 1.78
N ALA A 23 18.77 -1.66 1.89
CA ALA A 23 18.38 -0.85 0.74
C ALA A 23 19.59 -0.37 -0.08
N LEU A 24 20.62 0.15 0.60
CA LEU A 24 21.86 0.58 -0.07
C LEU A 24 22.56 -0.58 -0.80
N CYS A 25 22.61 -1.75 -0.16
CA CYS A 25 23.17 -2.97 -0.76
C CYS A 25 22.42 -3.34 -2.04
N LEU A 26 21.08 -3.37 -2.02
CA LEU A 26 20.28 -3.65 -3.21
C LEU A 26 20.52 -2.62 -4.33
N ILE A 27 20.59 -1.33 -3.98
CA ILE A 27 20.88 -0.27 -4.96
C ILE A 27 22.23 -0.52 -5.65
N VAL A 28 23.28 -0.82 -4.88
CA VAL A 28 24.62 -1.09 -5.44
C VAL A 28 24.60 -2.34 -6.32
N VAL A 29 23.99 -3.43 -5.85
CA VAL A 29 23.90 -4.68 -6.61
C VAL A 29 23.20 -4.46 -7.96
N PHE A 30 22.03 -3.83 -7.96
CA PHE A 30 21.30 -3.58 -9.21
C PHE A 30 21.95 -2.53 -10.11
N ALA A 31 22.63 -1.53 -9.55
CA ALA A 31 23.41 -0.56 -10.33
C ALA A 31 24.58 -1.21 -11.07
N VAL A 32 25.18 -2.27 -10.51
CA VAL A 32 26.24 -3.04 -11.16
C VAL A 32 25.68 -4.01 -12.20
N LEU A 33 24.51 -4.62 -11.93
CA LEU A 33 23.91 -5.63 -12.80
C LEU A 33 23.22 -5.06 -14.05
N ASP A 34 22.55 -3.90 -13.96
CA ASP A 34 21.95 -3.22 -15.12
C ASP A 34 22.33 -1.73 -15.14
N PRO A 35 23.05 -1.24 -16.18
CA PRO A 35 23.40 0.17 -16.29
C PRO A 35 22.17 1.11 -16.39
N ARG A 36 20.98 0.58 -16.71
CA ARG A 36 19.71 1.34 -16.77
C ARG A 36 19.00 1.42 -15.41
N PHE A 37 19.50 0.74 -14.37
CA PHE A 37 18.87 0.74 -13.06
C PHE A 37 18.75 2.16 -12.47
N LEU A 38 19.82 2.95 -12.59
CA LEU A 38 19.84 4.34 -12.11
C LEU A 38 19.29 5.34 -13.15
N SER A 39 18.59 4.87 -14.19
CA SER A 39 17.95 5.77 -15.14
C SER A 39 16.76 6.49 -14.49
N PRO A 40 16.47 7.75 -14.87
CA PRO A 40 15.33 8.50 -14.34
C PRO A 40 13.98 7.76 -14.36
N PRO A 41 13.58 7.03 -15.43
CA PRO A 41 12.30 6.32 -15.43
C PRO A 41 12.27 5.13 -14.46
N THR A 42 13.37 4.41 -14.27
CA THR A 42 13.45 3.31 -13.30
C THR A 42 13.36 3.84 -11.88
N ILE A 43 14.11 4.91 -11.57
CA ILE A 43 14.07 5.56 -10.26
C ILE A 43 12.66 6.12 -9.98
N ALA A 44 12.03 6.76 -10.97
CA ALA A 44 10.65 7.24 -10.84
C ALA A 44 9.69 6.09 -10.52
N GLY A 45 9.77 4.97 -11.26
CA GLY A 45 8.94 3.79 -11.00
C GLY A 45 9.13 3.21 -9.58
N ILE A 46 10.37 3.12 -9.12
CA ILE A 46 10.67 2.65 -7.75
C ILE A 46 10.09 3.61 -6.71
N LEU A 47 10.30 4.92 -6.87
CA LEU A 47 9.80 5.94 -5.95
C LEU A 47 8.28 6.00 -5.93
N SER A 48 7.61 5.83 -7.08
CA SER A 48 6.15 5.84 -7.17
C SER A 48 5.54 4.64 -6.45
N MET A 49 6.11 3.43 -6.61
CA MET A 49 5.71 2.25 -5.83
C MET A 49 6.01 2.41 -4.33
N ALA A 50 7.17 2.98 -4.00
CA ALA A 50 7.55 3.24 -2.60
C ALA A 50 6.63 4.28 -1.93
N SER A 51 6.20 5.31 -2.67
CA SER A 51 5.27 6.32 -2.22
C SER A 51 3.89 5.71 -1.94
N GLU A 52 3.40 4.86 -2.85
CA GLU A 52 2.13 4.14 -2.67
C GLU A 52 2.14 3.28 -1.39
N LEU A 53 3.16 2.44 -1.22
CA LEU A 53 3.32 1.64 0.01
C LEU A 53 3.56 2.52 1.25
N GLY A 54 4.26 3.64 1.09
CA GLY A 54 4.53 4.59 2.16
C GLY A 54 3.26 5.21 2.73
N VAL A 55 2.35 5.67 1.86
CA VAL A 55 1.05 6.23 2.26
C VAL A 55 0.22 5.19 3.02
N VAL A 56 0.16 3.95 2.52
CA VAL A 56 -0.53 2.85 3.22
C VAL A 56 0.11 2.58 4.59
N THR A 57 1.45 2.59 4.66
CA THR A 57 2.19 2.33 5.89
C THR A 57 1.94 3.39 6.96
N ILE A 58 1.72 4.65 6.59
CA ILE A 58 1.33 5.70 7.57
C ILE A 58 0.04 5.31 8.29
N GLY A 59 -0.97 4.83 7.55
CA GLY A 59 -2.22 4.35 8.13
C GLY A 59 -2.02 3.13 9.05
N VAL A 60 -1.19 2.17 8.63
CA VAL A 60 -0.87 0.98 9.42
C VAL A 60 -0.08 1.34 10.69
N ALA A 61 0.83 2.31 10.61
CA ALA A 61 1.62 2.76 11.75
C ALA A 61 0.72 3.36 12.85
N LEU A 62 -0.30 4.13 12.49
CA LEU A 62 -1.28 4.66 13.46
C LEU A 62 -2.03 3.53 14.20
N LEU A 63 -2.37 2.45 13.50
CA LEU A 63 -2.99 1.27 14.12
C LEU A 63 -2.00 0.56 15.06
N MET A 64 -0.76 0.36 14.64
CA MET A 64 0.27 -0.27 15.47
C MET A 64 0.59 0.53 16.73
N ILE A 65 0.62 1.86 16.64
CA ILE A 65 0.76 2.74 17.81
C ILE A 65 -0.42 2.56 18.77
N SER A 66 -1.61 2.32 18.24
CA SER A 66 -2.82 2.03 19.04
C SER A 66 -2.85 0.60 19.60
N GLY A 67 -1.81 -0.21 19.35
CA GLY A 67 -1.74 -1.61 19.79
C GLY A 67 -2.48 -2.59 18.88
N GLU A 68 -2.96 -2.13 17.72
CA GLU A 68 -3.77 -2.91 16.79
C GLU A 68 -2.98 -3.34 15.55
N PHE A 69 -3.28 -4.53 15.05
CA PHE A 69 -2.65 -5.08 13.86
C PHE A 69 -3.70 -5.45 12.80
N ASN A 70 -3.69 -4.75 11.67
CA ASN A 70 -4.68 -4.91 10.60
C ASN A 70 -4.06 -5.51 9.33
N LEU A 71 -4.28 -6.80 9.12
CA LEU A 71 -3.86 -7.51 7.90
C LEU A 71 -4.75 -7.23 6.68
N ALA A 72 -6.02 -6.88 6.91
CA ALA A 72 -7.00 -6.67 5.86
C ALA A 72 -6.70 -5.44 5.00
N VAL A 73 -5.79 -4.56 5.44
CA VAL A 73 -5.38 -3.35 4.71
C VAL A 73 -4.94 -3.67 3.28
N SER A 74 -4.27 -4.79 3.06
CA SER A 74 -3.85 -5.24 1.72
C SER A 74 -5.05 -5.62 0.84
N SER A 75 -6.02 -6.35 1.38
CA SER A 75 -7.23 -6.72 0.64
C SER A 75 -8.12 -5.51 0.35
N VAL A 76 -8.23 -4.55 1.29
CA VAL A 76 -8.95 -3.29 1.08
C VAL A 76 -8.28 -2.44 0.01
N TYR A 77 -6.94 -2.36 0.06
CA TYR A 77 -6.14 -1.67 -0.97
C TYR A 77 -6.40 -2.25 -2.37
N VAL A 78 -6.47 -3.57 -2.54
CA VAL A 78 -6.78 -4.20 -3.85
C VAL A 78 -8.24 -4.03 -4.25
N LEU A 79 -9.17 -4.09 -3.30
CA LEU A 79 -10.60 -3.95 -3.58
C LEU A 79 -10.94 -2.56 -4.14
N THR A 80 -10.27 -1.52 -3.64
CA THR A 80 -10.56 -0.12 -3.99
C THR A 80 -10.47 0.14 -5.50
N PRO A 81 -9.34 -0.11 -6.21
CA PRO A 81 -9.27 0.08 -7.66
C PRO A 81 -10.20 -0.87 -8.43
N VAL A 82 -10.42 -2.11 -7.96
CA VAL A 82 -11.37 -3.05 -8.60
C VAL A 82 -12.78 -2.46 -8.57
N THR A 83 -13.23 -1.94 -7.43
CA THR A 83 -14.55 -1.29 -7.33
C THR A 83 -14.63 -0.03 -8.19
N THR A 84 -13.58 0.79 -8.26
CA THR A 84 -13.54 1.95 -9.17
C THR A 84 -13.73 1.53 -10.62
N ILE A 85 -12.96 0.52 -11.09
CA ILE A 85 -13.02 0.04 -12.48
C ILE A 85 -14.41 -0.49 -12.79
N MET A 86 -14.99 -1.30 -11.90
CA MET A 86 -16.35 -1.81 -12.08
C MET A 86 -17.39 -0.70 -12.20
N LEU A 87 -17.34 0.31 -11.32
CA LEU A 87 -18.28 1.44 -11.38
C LEU A 87 -18.16 2.19 -12.71
N VAL A 88 -16.93 2.39 -13.19
CA VAL A 88 -16.66 3.02 -14.48
C VAL A 88 -17.17 2.16 -15.64
N ASP A 89 -17.00 0.84 -15.59
CA ASP A 89 -17.54 -0.09 -16.60
C ASP A 89 -19.08 -0.09 -16.63
N TYR A 90 -19.74 0.20 -15.49
CA TYR A 90 -21.18 0.45 -15.42
C TYR A 90 -21.60 1.84 -15.90
N GLY A 91 -20.68 2.66 -16.42
CA GLY A 91 -20.93 3.99 -16.96
C GLY A 91 -20.97 5.10 -15.91
N ILE A 92 -20.55 4.85 -14.67
CA ILE A 92 -20.47 5.88 -13.63
C ILE A 92 -19.27 6.80 -13.93
N PRO A 93 -19.44 8.14 -13.86
CA PRO A 93 -18.33 9.06 -14.09
C PRO A 93 -17.14 8.78 -13.16
N THR A 94 -15.93 8.81 -13.71
CA THR A 94 -14.68 8.50 -12.99
C THR A 94 -14.53 9.20 -11.63
N PRO A 95 -14.80 10.52 -11.48
CA PRO A 95 -14.69 11.18 -10.17
C PRO A 95 -15.63 10.60 -9.12
N VAL A 96 -16.86 10.27 -9.53
CA VAL A 96 -17.88 9.68 -8.66
C VAL A 96 -17.47 8.26 -8.28
N ALA A 97 -16.95 7.49 -9.23
CA ALA A 97 -16.44 6.14 -8.97
C ALA A 97 -15.28 6.14 -7.95
N PHE A 98 -14.33 7.07 -8.07
CA PHE A 98 -13.22 7.22 -7.11
C PHE A 98 -13.70 7.56 -5.70
N VAL A 99 -14.58 8.56 -5.57
CA VAL A 99 -15.09 8.94 -4.24
C VAL A 99 -15.87 7.78 -3.64
N THR A 100 -16.67 7.08 -4.44
CA THR A 100 -17.49 5.95 -3.98
C THR A 100 -16.62 4.78 -3.52
N SER A 101 -15.56 4.43 -4.25
CA SER A 101 -14.67 3.34 -3.86
C SER A 101 -13.89 3.64 -2.58
N ILE A 102 -13.43 4.88 -2.40
CA ILE A 102 -12.80 5.34 -1.15
C ILE A 102 -13.80 5.24 0.02
N LEU A 103 -15.05 5.65 -0.18
CA LEU A 103 -16.10 5.53 0.83
C LEU A 103 -16.37 4.06 1.20
N ILE A 104 -16.42 3.16 0.21
CA ILE A 104 -16.56 1.72 0.45
C ILE A 104 -15.39 1.20 1.30
N ALA A 105 -14.15 1.56 0.95
CA ALA A 105 -12.96 1.18 1.71
C ALA A 105 -13.01 1.70 3.16
N ALA A 106 -13.42 2.95 3.37
CA ALA A 106 -13.58 3.55 4.69
C ALA A 106 -14.67 2.85 5.51
N ILE A 107 -15.79 2.49 4.89
CA ILE A 107 -16.86 1.71 5.55
C ILE A 107 -16.35 0.35 5.99
N ILE A 108 -15.60 -0.35 5.14
CA ILE A 108 -15.02 -1.65 5.49
C ILE A 108 -14.05 -1.50 6.67
N GLY A 109 -13.18 -0.50 6.64
CA GLY A 109 -12.28 -0.21 7.77
C GLY A 109 -13.04 0.09 9.06
N CYS A 110 -14.12 0.87 8.98
CA CYS A 110 -15.00 1.16 10.10
C CYS A 110 -15.67 -0.11 10.65
N VAL A 111 -16.19 -0.98 9.78
CA VAL A 111 -16.80 -2.25 10.18
C VAL A 111 -15.79 -3.13 10.92
N ILE A 112 -14.57 -3.28 10.41
CA ILE A 112 -13.50 -4.03 11.07
C ILE A 112 -13.22 -3.44 12.46
N GLY A 113 -13.04 -2.11 12.55
CA GLY A 113 -12.80 -1.43 13.83
C GLY A 113 -13.94 -1.57 14.83
N VAL A 114 -15.18 -1.42 14.39
CA VAL A 114 -16.37 -1.59 15.25
C VAL A 114 -16.48 -3.02 15.76
N ILE A 115 -16.21 -4.02 14.92
CA ILE A 115 -16.23 -5.42 15.35
C ILE A 115 -15.18 -5.66 16.42
N VAL A 116 -13.94 -5.20 16.22
CA VAL A 116 -12.86 -5.32 17.21
C VAL A 116 -13.28 -4.68 18.53
N VAL A 117 -13.71 -3.42 18.51
CA VAL A 117 -14.06 -2.67 19.74
C VAL A 117 -15.26 -3.28 20.46
N LYS A 118 -16.31 -3.73 19.74
CA LYS A 118 -17.52 -4.26 20.37
C LYS A 118 -17.38 -5.70 20.85
N THR A 119 -16.62 -6.53 20.15
CA THR A 119 -16.50 -7.96 20.46
C THR A 119 -15.34 -8.27 21.41
N GLY A 120 -14.34 -7.38 21.50
CA GLY A 120 -13.11 -7.63 22.26
C GLY A 120 -12.23 -8.72 21.64
N LEU A 121 -12.51 -9.13 20.41
CA LEU A 121 -11.66 -10.07 19.67
C LEU A 121 -10.34 -9.40 19.28
N HIS A 122 -9.28 -10.18 19.25
CA HIS A 122 -7.97 -9.69 18.84
C HIS A 122 -7.99 -9.24 17.36
N SER A 123 -7.53 -8.01 17.06
CA SER A 123 -7.59 -7.43 15.70
C SER A 123 -6.94 -8.27 14.62
N PHE A 124 -5.88 -9.02 14.96
CA PHE A 124 -5.26 -9.94 14.02
C PHE A 124 -6.26 -10.97 13.49
N ILE A 125 -7.10 -11.55 14.37
CA ILE A 125 -8.05 -12.60 14.00
C ILE A 125 -9.17 -12.01 13.13
N VAL A 126 -9.72 -10.87 13.55
CA VAL A 126 -10.78 -10.18 12.79
C VAL A 126 -10.25 -9.75 11.42
N SER A 127 -9.10 -9.08 11.37
CA SER A 127 -8.52 -8.60 10.13
C SER A 127 -8.05 -9.74 9.21
N LEU A 128 -7.57 -10.88 9.73
CA LEU A 128 -7.28 -12.06 8.91
C LEU A 128 -8.55 -12.63 8.27
N GLY A 129 -9.64 -12.74 9.03
CA GLY A 129 -10.93 -13.18 8.51
C GLY A 129 -11.45 -12.27 7.40
N PHE A 130 -11.41 -10.95 7.61
CA PHE A 130 -11.76 -9.97 6.58
C PHE A 130 -10.80 -10.00 5.39
N MET A 131 -9.51 -10.20 5.61
CA MET A 131 -8.52 -10.32 4.54
C MET A 131 -8.90 -11.47 3.59
N MET A 132 -9.26 -12.64 4.12
CA MET A 132 -9.69 -13.79 3.33
C MET A 132 -11.04 -13.54 2.63
N LEU A 133 -12.01 -12.95 3.33
CA LEU A 133 -13.32 -12.61 2.77
C LEU A 133 -13.19 -11.65 1.59
N LEU A 134 -12.50 -10.53 1.80
CA LEU A 134 -12.33 -9.50 0.78
C LEU A 134 -11.51 -10.01 -0.40
N ARG A 135 -10.51 -10.87 -0.16
CA ARG A 135 -9.73 -11.49 -1.22
C ARG A 135 -10.57 -12.46 -2.05
N GLY A 136 -11.42 -13.26 -1.40
CA GLY A 136 -12.40 -14.10 -2.08
C GLY A 136 -13.40 -13.28 -2.90
N LEU A 137 -13.85 -12.15 -2.36
CA LEU A 137 -14.75 -11.22 -3.05
C LEU A 137 -14.07 -10.58 -4.28
N VAL A 138 -12.82 -10.12 -4.16
CA VAL A 138 -12.04 -9.63 -5.30
C VAL A 138 -11.89 -10.72 -6.37
N LEU A 139 -11.51 -11.93 -6.00
CA LEU A 139 -11.37 -13.04 -6.95
C LEU A 139 -12.69 -13.38 -7.66
N PHE A 140 -13.79 -13.36 -6.93
CA PHE A 140 -15.13 -13.56 -7.49
C PHE A 140 -15.49 -12.45 -8.48
N LEU A 141 -15.24 -11.19 -8.12
CA LEU A 141 -15.52 -10.02 -8.93
C LEU A 141 -14.67 -9.95 -10.20
N THR A 142 -13.39 -10.30 -10.13
CA THR A 142 -12.47 -10.20 -11.27
C THR A 142 -12.36 -11.48 -12.09
N GLY A 143 -12.96 -12.58 -11.63
CA GLY A 143 -12.75 -13.91 -12.20
C GLY A 143 -11.30 -14.41 -12.09
N GLY A 144 -10.47 -13.77 -11.27
CA GLY A 144 -9.03 -14.06 -11.16
C GLY A 144 -8.15 -13.39 -12.23
N PHE A 145 -8.72 -12.52 -13.07
CA PHE A 145 -7.98 -11.81 -14.12
C PHE A 145 -7.67 -10.36 -13.73
N THR A 146 -6.60 -9.82 -14.32
CA THR A 146 -6.25 -8.39 -14.19
C THR A 146 -7.35 -7.53 -14.79
N GLN A 147 -7.76 -6.49 -14.06
CA GLN A 147 -8.73 -5.51 -14.52
C GLN A 147 -7.98 -4.27 -15.02
N GLU A 148 -8.31 -3.83 -16.22
CA GLU A 148 -7.75 -2.63 -16.83
C GLU A 148 -8.75 -1.48 -16.70
N TYR A 149 -8.27 -0.31 -16.32
CA TYR A 149 -9.11 0.88 -16.30
C TYR A 149 -9.40 1.35 -17.73
N ARG A 150 -10.69 1.37 -18.11
CA ARG A 150 -11.17 1.77 -19.45
C ARG A 150 -11.91 3.10 -19.48
N GLY A 151 -11.86 3.87 -18.39
CA GLY A 151 -12.44 5.21 -18.33
C GLY A 151 -11.58 6.26 -19.04
N ASP A 152 -11.98 7.53 -18.91
CA ASP A 152 -11.24 8.65 -19.50
C ASP A 152 -9.80 8.71 -18.94
N PRO A 153 -8.76 8.58 -19.79
CA PRO A 153 -7.35 8.61 -19.38
C PRO A 153 -6.93 9.94 -18.74
N TYR A 154 -7.67 11.02 -19.00
CA TYR A 154 -7.38 12.35 -18.45
C TYR A 154 -7.28 12.35 -16.92
N TYR A 155 -8.16 11.62 -16.24
CA TYR A 155 -8.15 11.56 -14.77
C TYR A 155 -6.92 10.86 -14.21
N LEU A 156 -6.48 9.76 -14.84
CA LEU A 156 -5.23 9.11 -14.46
C LEU A 156 -4.02 10.00 -14.76
N TYR A 157 -4.06 10.77 -15.84
CA TYR A 157 -3.02 11.74 -16.16
C TYR A 157 -2.95 12.90 -15.16
N ILE A 158 -4.06 13.33 -14.55
CA ILE A 158 -3.98 14.35 -13.48
C ILE A 158 -3.41 13.74 -12.19
N LEU A 159 -3.84 12.53 -11.84
CA LEU A 159 -3.47 11.88 -10.59
C LEU A 159 -2.05 11.30 -10.60
N ASN A 160 -1.58 10.82 -11.75
CA ASN A 160 -0.26 10.25 -11.99
C ASN A 160 0.51 11.05 -13.05
N GLY A 161 0.28 12.36 -13.07
CA GLY A 161 0.75 13.28 -14.09
C GLY A 161 2.25 13.46 -14.14
N ARG A 162 2.71 13.93 -15.30
CA ARG A 162 4.12 14.15 -15.59
C ARG A 162 4.65 15.34 -14.77
N ILE A 163 5.63 15.11 -13.90
CA ILE A 163 6.23 16.16 -13.07
C ILE A 163 7.32 16.90 -13.86
N ILE A 164 8.36 16.19 -14.33
CA ILE A 164 9.48 16.74 -15.12
C ILE A 164 9.96 15.68 -16.12
N GLY A 165 9.88 15.94 -17.43
CA GLY A 165 10.25 14.91 -18.43
C GLY A 165 9.47 13.60 -18.19
N ASP A 166 9.96 12.41 -18.54
CA ASP A 166 9.22 11.14 -18.28
C ASP A 166 9.10 10.75 -16.80
N PHE A 167 9.46 11.65 -15.88
CA PHE A 167 9.34 11.45 -14.44
C PHE A 167 7.89 11.68 -14.00
N ARG A 168 7.28 10.63 -13.43
CA ARG A 168 5.89 10.56 -12.97
C ARG A 168 5.80 9.75 -11.68
#